data_AF-A0A090RWA0-F1
#
_entry.id   AF-A0A090RWA0-F1
#
_cell.length_a   1.000
_cell.length_b   1.000
_cell.length_c   1.000
_cell.angle_alpha   90.00
_cell.angle_beta   90.00
_cell.angle_gamma   90.00
#
_symmetry.space_group_name_H-M   'P 1'
#
loop_
_entity.id
_entity.type
_entity.pdbx_description
1 polymer ?
#
loop_
_entity_poly.entity_id
_entity_poly.type
_entity_poly.pdbx_seq_one_letter_code
_entity_poly.pdbx_strand_id
1 'polypeptide(L)'
;MVTFALSLFDTIGLNQDDKGENALVVTPSEHMMVPSYPGLPYEGATITFDRDTALSREDMNFISWEHPMIQGGIDLVMSEGVGTCAVSLLKNKALPVGTILLELVYVVDAQAPKKSGISRFLPPTPIRMMMDGRGNDLSAQVEFEGFNRQLSPVNRHLASKLVTSVQADVHRLIEAGNGAVEEKLTVVREEAHKAMYASLNGELERLQASRRLTQIFVMKRLMPLNLKSLS
;
A
#
# COMPACT_ATOMS: atom_id res chain seq x y z
N MET A 1 -10.05 -6.61 4.67
CA MET A 1 -10.03 -7.16 3.30
C MET A 1 -11.34 -6.91 2.58
N VAL A 2 -12.46 -7.48 3.05
CA VAL A 2 -13.78 -7.33 2.40
C VAL A 2 -14.09 -5.87 2.05
N THR A 3 -14.07 -4.96 3.04
CA THR A 3 -14.34 -3.52 2.82
C THR A 3 -13.45 -2.91 1.75
N PHE A 4 -12.16 -3.25 1.72
CA PHE A 4 -11.22 -2.75 0.71
C PHE A 4 -11.60 -3.22 -0.69
N ALA A 5 -11.89 -4.51 -0.86
CA ALA A 5 -12.28 -5.07 -2.16
C ALA A 5 -13.60 -4.46 -2.66
N LEU A 6 -14.59 -4.29 -1.79
CA LEU A 6 -15.87 -3.68 -2.17
C LEU A 6 -15.68 -2.22 -2.61
N SER A 7 -14.88 -1.44 -1.86
CA SER A 7 -14.56 -0.05 -2.24
C SER A 7 -13.73 0.02 -3.53
N LEU A 8 -12.81 -0.93 -3.74
CA LEU A 8 -12.02 -1.02 -4.97
C LEU A 8 -12.91 -1.29 -6.18
N PHE A 9 -13.82 -2.25 -6.07
CA PHE A 9 -14.77 -2.59 -7.12
C PHE A 9 -15.72 -1.43 -7.43
N ASP A 10 -16.22 -0.74 -6.40
CA ASP A 10 -17.05 0.46 -6.54
C ASP A 10 -16.29 1.60 -7.24
N THR A 11 -15.03 1.83 -6.86
CA THR A 11 -14.15 2.85 -7.49
C THR A 11 -13.93 2.56 -8.97
N ILE A 12 -13.77 1.28 -9.34
CA ILE A 12 -13.62 0.83 -10.73
C ILE A 12 -14.95 0.91 -11.50
N GLY A 13 -16.08 0.93 -10.80
CA GLY A 13 -17.42 0.91 -11.38
C GLY A 13 -17.94 -0.50 -11.66
N LEU A 14 -17.54 -1.51 -10.89
CA LEU A 14 -18.10 -2.87 -10.99
C LEU A 14 -19.43 -2.94 -10.22
N ASN A 15 -20.41 -3.64 -10.78
CA ASN A 15 -21.66 -3.93 -10.07
C ASN A 15 -21.43 -5.02 -9.02
N GLN A 16 -22.06 -4.88 -7.86
CA GLN A 16 -21.87 -5.75 -6.69
C GLN A 16 -23.24 -6.14 -6.12
N ASP A 17 -23.66 -7.38 -6.37
CA ASP A 17 -24.94 -7.93 -5.90
C ASP A 17 -24.73 -8.96 -4.79
N ASP A 18 -25.18 -8.66 -3.58
CA ASP A 18 -25.15 -9.60 -2.45
C ASP A 18 -26.20 -10.71 -2.65
N LYS A 19 -25.75 -11.97 -2.67
CA LYS A 19 -26.61 -13.15 -2.80
C LYS A 19 -26.88 -13.84 -1.47
N GLY A 20 -26.36 -13.34 -0.36
CA GLY A 20 -26.35 -14.03 0.93
C GLY A 20 -25.27 -15.13 0.99
N GLU A 21 -25.19 -15.83 2.13
CA GLU A 21 -24.24 -16.95 2.35
C GLU A 21 -22.77 -16.60 2.05
N ASN A 22 -22.34 -15.38 2.37
CA ASN A 22 -20.99 -14.88 2.09
C ASN A 22 -20.62 -14.89 0.59
N ALA A 23 -21.60 -14.80 -0.31
CA ALA A 23 -21.43 -14.75 -1.75
C ALA A 23 -21.82 -13.40 -2.33
N LEU A 24 -20.96 -12.86 -3.19
CA LEU A 24 -21.19 -11.62 -3.94
C LEU A 24 -21.08 -11.92 -5.43
N VAL A 25 -22.04 -11.47 -6.22
CA VAL A 25 -21.95 -11.52 -7.67
C VAL A 25 -21.38 -10.20 -8.16
N VAL A 26 -20.23 -10.27 -8.83
CA VAL A 26 -19.55 -9.11 -9.41
C VAL A 26 -19.72 -9.17 -10.91
N THR A 27 -20.24 -8.10 -11.52
CA THR A 27 -20.44 -7.99 -12.97
C THR A 27 -19.86 -6.70 -13.53
N PRO A 28 -19.38 -6.71 -14.79
CA PRO A 28 -19.03 -5.49 -15.50
C PRO A 28 -20.21 -4.51 -15.58
N SER A 29 -19.92 -3.22 -15.69
CA SER A 29 -20.94 -2.17 -15.87
C SER A 29 -20.58 -1.23 -17.03
N GLU A 30 -21.55 -0.45 -17.50
CA GLU A 30 -21.35 0.54 -18.57
C GLU A 30 -20.47 1.73 -18.14
N HIS A 31 -20.34 1.98 -16.84
CA HIS A 31 -19.60 3.12 -16.29
C HIS A 31 -18.22 2.72 -15.74
N MET A 32 -17.76 1.51 -16.06
CA MET A 32 -16.44 1.05 -15.67
C MET A 32 -15.34 1.97 -16.18
N MET A 33 -14.30 2.18 -15.36
CA MET A 33 -13.14 2.98 -15.75
C MET A 33 -12.33 2.33 -16.89
N VAL A 34 -12.43 1.01 -17.06
CA VAL A 34 -11.66 0.25 -18.05
C VAL A 34 -12.52 -0.68 -18.90
N PRO A 35 -12.11 -0.99 -20.16
CA PRO A 35 -12.87 -1.89 -21.04
C PRO A 35 -12.95 -3.34 -20.56
N SER A 36 -11.97 -3.79 -19.77
CA SER A 36 -11.94 -5.13 -19.18
C SER A 36 -11.24 -5.10 -17.83
N TYR A 37 -11.69 -5.94 -16.89
CA TYR A 37 -11.14 -5.99 -15.55
C TYR A 37 -10.32 -7.27 -15.31
N PRO A 38 -9.09 -7.18 -14.78
CA PRO A 38 -8.24 -8.35 -14.54
C PRO A 38 -8.92 -9.39 -13.66
N GLY A 39 -8.96 -10.65 -14.13
CA GLY A 39 -9.52 -11.76 -13.37
C GLY A 39 -11.05 -11.80 -13.27
N LEU A 40 -11.78 -10.88 -13.92
CA LEU A 40 -13.24 -10.92 -14.00
C LEU A 40 -13.69 -11.34 -15.42
N PRO A 41 -14.43 -12.44 -15.57
CA PRO A 41 -15.05 -12.84 -16.84
C PRO A 41 -16.08 -11.81 -17.32
N TYR A 42 -16.35 -11.80 -18.64
CA TYR A 42 -17.32 -10.87 -19.24
C TYR A 42 -18.75 -11.07 -18.72
N GLU A 43 -19.11 -12.32 -18.40
CA GLU A 43 -20.40 -12.69 -17.80
C GLU A 43 -20.48 -12.40 -16.28
N GLY A 44 -19.40 -11.92 -15.68
CA GLY A 44 -19.25 -11.75 -14.23
C GLY A 44 -18.78 -13.02 -13.53
N ALA A 45 -18.61 -12.92 -12.21
CA ALA A 45 -18.24 -14.04 -11.37
C ALA A 45 -18.89 -13.95 -10.00
N THR A 46 -19.21 -15.10 -9.42
CA THR A 46 -19.56 -15.22 -8.01
C THR A 46 -18.27 -15.34 -7.20
N ILE A 47 -18.12 -14.48 -6.20
CA ILE A 47 -16.95 -14.42 -5.35
C ILE A 47 -17.33 -14.65 -3.90
N THR A 48 -16.39 -15.14 -3.11
CA THR A 48 -16.50 -15.21 -1.65
C THR A 48 -15.18 -14.83 -0.99
N PHE A 49 -15.28 -14.23 0.19
CA PHE A 49 -14.12 -13.94 1.04
C PHE A 49 -13.93 -14.99 2.15
N ASP A 50 -14.83 -15.98 2.23
CA ASP A 50 -14.76 -17.07 3.19
C ASP A 50 -14.17 -18.33 2.54
N ARG A 51 -13.16 -18.89 3.19
CA ARG A 51 -12.41 -20.03 2.63
C ARG A 51 -13.23 -21.32 2.71
N ASP A 52 -13.99 -21.51 3.78
CA ASP A 52 -14.78 -22.73 3.98
C ASP A 52 -15.93 -22.78 2.96
N THR A 53 -16.57 -21.63 2.71
CA THR A 53 -17.56 -21.46 1.66
C THR A 53 -16.97 -21.82 0.28
N ALA A 54 -15.81 -21.28 -0.08
CA ALA A 54 -15.15 -21.58 -1.35
C ALA A 54 -14.76 -23.07 -1.51
N LEU A 55 -14.38 -23.74 -0.41
CA LEU A 55 -14.08 -25.18 -0.43
C LEU A 55 -15.33 -26.04 -0.62
N SER A 56 -16.49 -25.57 -0.18
CA SER A 56 -17.77 -26.26 -0.32
C SER A 56 -18.44 -26.03 -1.68
N ARG A 57 -18.04 -24.98 -2.40
CA ARG A 57 -18.68 -24.49 -3.62
C ARG A 57 -17.64 -24.13 -4.68
N GLU A 58 -17.42 -25.05 -5.62
CA GLU A 58 -16.48 -24.85 -6.74
C GLU A 58 -16.89 -23.74 -7.72
N ASP A 59 -18.17 -23.32 -7.70
CA ASP A 59 -18.71 -22.23 -8.51
C ASP A 59 -18.35 -20.82 -7.99
N MET A 60 -17.61 -20.72 -6.88
CA MET A 60 -17.22 -19.46 -6.25
C MET A 60 -15.72 -19.23 -6.27
N ASN A 61 -15.31 -18.02 -6.66
CA ASN A 61 -13.92 -17.62 -6.60
C ASN A 61 -13.57 -17.10 -5.20
N PHE A 62 -12.58 -17.72 -4.55
CA PHE A 62 -12.05 -17.25 -3.28
C PHE A 62 -11.17 -16.00 -3.49
N ILE A 63 -11.56 -14.89 -2.87
CA ILE A 63 -10.84 -13.62 -2.98
C ILE A 63 -9.88 -13.46 -1.81
N SER A 64 -8.60 -13.33 -2.16
CA SER A 64 -7.49 -13.04 -1.26
C SER A 64 -6.65 -11.87 -1.78
N TRP A 65 -5.66 -11.42 -1.02
CA TRP A 65 -4.77 -10.33 -1.43
C TRP A 65 -4.00 -10.64 -2.71
N GLU A 66 -3.72 -11.92 -2.98
CA GLU A 66 -2.99 -12.36 -4.17
C GLU A 66 -3.91 -12.60 -5.38
N HIS A 67 -5.24 -12.46 -5.23
CA HIS A 67 -6.16 -12.75 -6.31
C HIS A 67 -5.98 -11.71 -7.45
N PRO A 68 -5.99 -12.13 -8.74
CA PRO A 68 -5.79 -11.22 -9.87
C PRO A 68 -6.75 -10.02 -9.91
N MET A 69 -8.00 -10.20 -9.44
CA MET A 69 -8.95 -9.10 -9.29
C MET A 69 -8.47 -8.03 -8.29
N ILE A 70 -7.84 -8.43 -7.20
CA ILE A 70 -7.35 -7.47 -6.19
C ILE A 70 -6.08 -6.80 -6.67
N GLN A 71 -5.07 -7.57 -7.08
CA GLN A 71 -3.79 -7.03 -7.57
C GLN A 71 -3.99 -6.16 -8.81
N GLY A 72 -4.76 -6.65 -9.79
CA GLY A 72 -5.04 -5.90 -11.01
C GLY A 72 -5.86 -4.64 -10.76
N GLY A 73 -6.81 -4.67 -9.82
CA GLY A 73 -7.54 -3.47 -9.42
C GLY A 73 -6.65 -2.43 -8.73
N ILE A 74 -5.75 -2.87 -7.83
CA ILE A 74 -4.77 -1.98 -7.19
C ILE A 74 -3.88 -1.33 -8.24
N ASP A 75 -3.31 -2.13 -9.15
CA ASP A 75 -2.42 -1.64 -10.21
C ASP A 75 -3.14 -0.61 -11.11
N LEU A 76 -4.42 -0.84 -11.42
CA LEU A 76 -5.25 0.08 -12.19
C LEU A 76 -5.44 1.43 -11.49
N VAL A 77 -5.86 1.42 -10.23
CA VAL A 77 -6.05 2.65 -9.45
C VAL A 77 -4.74 3.42 -9.31
N MET A 78 -3.63 2.71 -9.10
CA MET A 78 -2.31 3.32 -8.98
C MET A 78 -1.78 3.90 -10.30
N SER A 79 -2.21 3.37 -11.45
CA SER A 79 -1.72 3.79 -12.78
C SER A 79 -2.54 4.92 -13.41
N GLU A 80 -3.85 4.95 -13.19
CA GLU A 80 -4.77 5.89 -13.85
C GLU A 80 -4.76 7.31 -13.27
N GLY A 81 -3.95 7.58 -12.22
CA GLY A 81 -3.86 8.90 -11.59
C GLY A 81 -5.17 9.37 -10.94
N VAL A 82 -6.13 8.45 -10.75
CA VAL A 82 -7.40 8.69 -10.08
C VAL A 82 -7.14 8.91 -8.58
N GLY A 83 -7.73 9.95 -8.00
CA GLY A 83 -7.54 10.28 -6.59
C GLY A 83 -6.25 11.04 -6.25
N THR A 84 -5.49 11.48 -7.25
CA THR A 84 -4.24 12.25 -7.04
C THR A 84 -4.46 13.65 -6.47
N CYS A 85 -5.64 14.25 -6.69
CA CYS A 85 -6.01 15.52 -6.09
C CYS A 85 -7.51 15.54 -5.73
N ALA A 86 -7.82 16.13 -4.58
CA ALA A 86 -9.18 16.31 -4.11
C ALA A 86 -9.31 17.63 -3.36
N VAL A 87 -10.53 18.18 -3.35
CA VAL A 87 -10.89 19.35 -2.56
C VAL A 87 -12.08 18.95 -1.70
N SER A 88 -12.03 19.30 -0.42
CA SER A 88 -13.09 19.00 0.53
C SER A 88 -13.27 20.12 1.54
N LEU A 89 -14.45 20.18 2.17
CA LEU A 89 -14.77 21.16 3.19
C LEU A 89 -14.73 20.50 4.56
N LEU A 90 -13.97 21.09 5.50
CA LEU A 90 -13.98 20.70 6.89
C LEU A 90 -14.93 21.60 7.68
N LYS A 91 -16.00 21.02 8.23
CA LYS A 91 -16.95 21.75 9.09
C LYS A 91 -16.52 21.65 10.55
N ASN A 92 -15.65 22.57 10.98
CA ASN A 92 -15.19 22.60 12.37
C ASN A 92 -15.35 24.01 12.97
N LYS A 93 -16.19 24.14 14.01
CA LYS A 93 -16.45 25.40 14.70
C LYS A 93 -15.27 25.90 15.54
N ALA A 94 -14.31 25.03 15.85
CA ALA A 94 -13.12 25.39 16.61
C ALA A 94 -12.03 26.05 15.75
N LEU A 95 -12.14 25.97 14.43
CA LEU A 95 -11.17 26.56 13.50
C LEU A 95 -11.66 27.92 12.98
N PRO A 96 -10.76 28.90 12.82
CA PRO A 96 -11.10 30.16 12.16
C PRO A 96 -11.63 29.94 10.74
N VAL A 97 -12.56 30.80 10.32
CA VAL A 97 -13.06 30.80 8.94
C VAL A 97 -11.91 31.12 7.98
N GLY A 98 -11.86 30.39 6.86
CA GLY A 98 -10.80 30.54 5.86
C GLY A 98 -9.51 29.78 6.19
N THR A 99 -9.51 28.90 7.20
CA THR A 99 -8.39 28.00 7.46
C THR A 99 -8.17 27.07 6.27
N ILE A 100 -6.92 26.99 5.80
CA ILE A 100 -6.48 26.07 4.74
C ILE A 100 -5.66 24.97 5.40
N LEU A 101 -5.95 23.73 5.01
CA LEU A 101 -5.15 22.56 5.29
C LEU A 101 -4.77 21.94 3.95
N LEU A 102 -3.50 21.58 3.80
CA LEU A 102 -2.99 20.90 2.61
C LEU A 102 -2.44 19.54 3.01
N GLU A 103 -3.12 18.49 2.57
CA GLU A 103 -2.65 17.12 2.73
C GLU A 103 -1.79 16.73 1.53
N LEU A 104 -0.58 16.24 1.81
CA LEU A 104 0.39 15.81 0.81
C LEU A 104 0.77 14.36 1.10
N VAL A 105 0.72 13.51 0.07
CA VAL A 105 1.17 12.12 0.15
C VAL A 105 2.36 11.98 -0.78
N TYR A 106 3.54 11.96 -0.18
CA TYR A 106 4.79 11.68 -0.89
C TYR A 106 4.98 10.16 -0.99
N VAL A 107 5.67 9.69 -2.03
CA VAL A 107 6.03 8.28 -2.16
C VAL A 107 7.53 8.18 -2.22
N VAL A 108 8.12 7.47 -1.26
CA VAL A 108 9.53 7.10 -1.31
C VAL A 108 9.68 5.91 -2.24
N ASP A 109 10.40 6.11 -3.33
CA ASP A 109 10.71 5.06 -4.30
C ASP A 109 12.21 4.98 -4.54
N ALA A 110 12.71 3.76 -4.68
CA ALA A 110 14.12 3.46 -4.88
C ALA A 110 14.39 3.14 -6.34
N GLN A 111 15.18 3.99 -7.01
CA GLN A 111 15.61 3.75 -8.38
C GLN A 111 16.72 2.69 -8.41
N ALA A 112 16.33 1.41 -8.41
CA ALA A 112 17.26 0.30 -8.51
C ALA A 112 16.72 -0.82 -9.42
N PRO A 113 17.61 -1.60 -10.08
CA PRO A 113 17.19 -2.78 -10.84
C PRO A 113 16.43 -3.77 -9.94
N LYS A 114 15.39 -4.42 -10.46
CA LYS A 114 14.60 -5.44 -9.73
C LYS A 114 15.47 -6.54 -9.09
N LYS A 115 16.62 -6.85 -9.70
CA LYS A 115 17.60 -7.84 -9.21
C LYS A 115 18.30 -7.45 -7.90
N SER A 116 18.25 -6.17 -7.51
CA SER A 116 18.87 -5.68 -6.27
C SER A 116 18.16 -6.18 -5.00
N GLY A 117 16.89 -6.57 -5.11
CA GLY A 117 16.07 -6.94 -3.95
C GLY A 117 15.74 -5.78 -3.01
N ILE A 118 16.01 -4.52 -3.41
CA ILE A 118 15.80 -3.34 -2.54
C ILE A 118 14.34 -3.18 -2.12
N SER A 119 13.39 -3.57 -2.97
CA SER A 119 11.96 -3.47 -2.71
C SER A 119 11.50 -4.31 -1.50
N ARG A 120 12.29 -5.30 -1.08
CA ARG A 120 12.03 -6.06 0.16
C ARG A 120 12.27 -5.22 1.42
N PHE A 121 13.20 -4.26 1.35
CA PHE A 121 13.61 -3.42 2.49
C PHE A 121 13.05 -2.01 2.41
N LEU A 122 12.83 -1.52 1.20
CA LEU A 122 12.22 -0.23 0.90
C LEU A 122 11.19 -0.41 -0.23
N PRO A 123 10.02 -0.99 0.06
CA PRO A 123 8.89 -0.94 -0.87
C PRO A 123 8.43 0.52 -1.07
N PRO A 124 7.62 0.82 -2.11
CA PRO A 124 7.00 2.14 -2.26
C PRO A 124 6.30 2.56 -0.98
N THR A 125 6.89 3.50 -0.25
CA THR A 125 6.47 3.83 1.11
C THR A 125 5.86 5.23 1.12
N PRO A 126 4.54 5.36 1.40
CA PRO A 126 3.90 6.66 1.44
C PRO A 126 4.31 7.43 2.71
N ILE A 127 4.63 8.70 2.56
CA ILE A 127 4.81 9.67 3.65
C ILE A 127 3.66 10.67 3.55
N ARG A 128 2.74 10.59 4.50
CA ARG A 128 1.65 11.55 4.64
C ARG A 128 2.11 12.77 5.43
N MET A 129 1.78 13.95 4.94
CA MET A 129 1.99 15.23 5.60
C MET A 129 0.70 16.04 5.58
N MET A 130 0.47 16.83 6.63
CA MET A 130 -0.73 17.65 6.77
C MET A 130 -0.31 19.07 7.13
N MET A 131 -0.20 19.94 6.13
CA MET A 131 0.31 21.30 6.31
C MET A 131 -0.82 22.24 6.73
N ASP A 132 -0.61 22.99 7.82
CA ASP A 132 -1.45 24.15 8.14
C ASP A 132 -1.13 25.37 7.25
N GLY A 133 -1.94 26.43 7.31
CA GLY A 133 -1.69 27.65 6.53
C GLY A 133 -0.37 28.38 6.84
N ARG A 134 0.33 28.01 7.92
CA ARG A 134 1.66 28.54 8.29
C ARG A 134 2.80 27.66 7.81
N GLY A 135 2.52 26.43 7.34
CA GLY A 135 3.52 25.47 6.88
C GLY A 135 4.00 24.50 7.97
N ASN A 136 3.27 24.35 9.08
CA ASN A 136 3.58 23.32 10.08
C ASN A 136 2.92 21.98 9.69
N ASP A 137 3.63 20.88 9.90
CA ASP A 137 3.09 19.53 9.71
C ASP A 137 2.30 19.06 10.95
N LEU A 138 1.04 18.71 10.73
CA LEU A 138 0.08 18.20 11.71
C LEU A 138 -0.21 16.71 11.56
N SER A 139 0.48 16.00 10.66
CA SER A 139 0.16 14.61 10.31
C SER A 139 0.32 13.63 11.47
N ALA A 140 1.20 13.93 12.45
CA ALA A 140 1.37 13.12 13.64
C ALA A 140 0.20 13.24 14.63
N GLN A 141 -0.48 14.39 14.66
CA GLN A 141 -1.60 14.69 15.55
C GLN A 141 -2.94 14.37 14.91
N VAL A 142 -3.01 14.38 13.57
CA VAL A 142 -4.23 14.21 12.79
C VAL A 142 -4.21 12.87 12.08
N GLU A 143 -4.89 11.88 12.65
CA GLU A 143 -5.09 10.57 12.06
C GLU A 143 -5.96 10.65 10.78
N PHE A 144 -5.69 9.78 9.79
CA PHE A 144 -6.29 9.85 8.46
C PHE A 144 -7.79 9.55 8.48
N GLU A 145 -8.20 8.41 9.02
CA GLU A 145 -9.60 7.95 9.01
C GLU A 145 -10.52 8.88 9.82
N GLY A 146 -10.04 9.34 10.98
CA GLY A 146 -10.74 10.31 11.81
C GLY A 146 -10.91 11.67 11.13
N PHE A 147 -9.91 12.12 10.38
CA PHE A 147 -9.97 13.37 9.63
C PHE A 147 -10.88 13.24 8.41
N ASN A 148 -10.69 12.20 7.60
CA ASN A 148 -11.43 11.97 6.35
C ASN A 148 -12.94 11.88 6.58
N ARG A 149 -13.38 11.25 7.68
CA ARG A 149 -14.82 11.18 8.05
C ARG A 149 -15.49 12.51 8.35
N GLN A 150 -14.72 13.55 8.67
CA GLN A 150 -15.27 14.90 8.95
C GLN A 150 -15.37 15.76 7.69
N LEU A 151 -14.77 15.32 6.59
CA LEU A 151 -14.77 16.03 5.33
C LEU A 151 -16.11 15.90 4.63
N SER A 152 -16.57 17.00 4.04
CA SER A 152 -17.74 17.04 3.17
C SER A 152 -17.32 17.32 1.74
N PRO A 153 -17.91 16.62 0.74
CA PRO A 153 -17.61 16.87 -0.66
C PRO A 153 -18.06 18.28 -1.07
N VAL A 154 -17.41 18.82 -2.09
CA VAL A 154 -17.73 20.11 -2.68
C VAL A 154 -17.97 19.98 -4.18
N ASN A 155 -18.90 20.76 -4.73
CA ASN A 155 -19.16 20.73 -6.16
C ASN A 155 -17.98 21.34 -6.96
N ARG A 156 -17.81 20.90 -8.21
CA ARG A 156 -16.68 21.26 -9.07
C ARG A 156 -16.52 22.78 -9.27
N HIS A 157 -17.62 23.51 -9.40
CA HIS A 157 -17.59 24.97 -9.61
C HIS A 157 -17.06 25.71 -8.39
N LEU A 158 -17.55 25.35 -7.20
CA LEU A 158 -17.09 25.94 -5.94
C LEU A 158 -15.64 25.53 -5.64
N ALA A 159 -15.29 24.27 -5.86
CA ALA A 159 -13.92 23.79 -5.69
C ALA A 159 -12.93 24.59 -6.55
N SER A 160 -13.24 24.79 -7.83
CA SER A 160 -12.39 25.56 -8.75
C SER A 160 -12.18 27.00 -8.29
N LYS A 161 -13.23 27.68 -7.83
CA LYS A 161 -13.11 29.03 -7.28
C LYS A 161 -12.27 29.09 -6.00
N LEU A 162 -12.48 28.14 -5.09
CA LEU A 162 -11.73 28.06 -3.83
C LEU A 162 -10.24 27.89 -4.11
N VAL A 163 -9.87 26.88 -4.91
CA VAL A 163 -8.46 26.61 -5.27
C VAL A 163 -7.82 27.80 -5.96
N THR A 164 -8.52 28.46 -6.88
CA THR A 164 -8.01 29.66 -7.57
C THR A 164 -7.73 30.79 -6.57
N SER A 165 -8.61 30.98 -5.58
CA SER A 165 -8.44 32.03 -4.56
C SER A 165 -7.24 31.79 -3.63
N VAL A 166 -6.88 30.53 -3.39
CA VAL A 166 -5.79 30.16 -2.46
C VAL A 166 -4.55 29.62 -3.18
N GLN A 167 -4.48 29.79 -4.51
CA GLN A 167 -3.44 29.17 -5.33
C GLN A 167 -2.03 29.51 -4.86
N ALA A 168 -1.77 30.78 -4.53
CA ALA A 168 -0.45 31.23 -4.05
C ALA A 168 -0.08 30.58 -2.70
N ASP A 169 -1.05 30.44 -1.79
CA ASP A 169 -0.85 29.75 -0.52
C ASP A 169 -0.57 28.27 -0.71
N VAL A 170 -1.31 27.58 -1.60
CA VAL A 170 -1.07 26.17 -1.90
C VAL A 170 0.35 25.96 -2.44
N HIS A 171 0.82 26.78 -3.38
CA HIS A 171 2.19 26.68 -3.92
C HIS A 171 3.24 26.84 -2.81
N ARG A 172 3.08 27.86 -1.96
CA ARG A 172 3.95 28.10 -0.80
C ARG A 172 3.95 26.90 0.17
N LEU A 173 2.79 26.28 0.42
CA LEU A 173 2.68 25.13 1.30
C LEU A 173 3.29 23.86 0.70
N ILE A 174 3.22 23.68 -0.62
CA ILE A 174 3.92 22.59 -1.32
C ILE A 174 5.43 22.74 -1.15
N GLU A 175 5.97 23.94 -1.34
CA GLU A 175 7.40 24.21 -1.15
C GLU A 175 7.85 23.97 0.30
N ALA A 176 7.06 24.44 1.28
CA ALA A 176 7.29 24.16 2.68
C ALA A 176 7.25 22.65 2.97
N GLY A 177 6.31 21.94 2.36
CA GLY A 177 6.20 20.48 2.47
C GLY A 177 7.42 19.75 1.92
N ASN A 178 7.93 20.18 0.76
CA ASN A 178 9.13 19.60 0.15
C ASN A 178 10.37 19.76 1.06
N GLY A 179 10.46 20.86 1.81
CA GLY A 179 11.51 21.03 2.81
C GLY A 179 11.31 20.11 4.03
N ALA A 180 10.08 20.06 4.55
CA ALA A 180 9.77 19.31 5.77
C ALA A 180 9.83 17.78 5.60
N VAL A 181 9.56 17.27 4.39
CA VAL A 181 9.54 15.81 4.14
C VAL A 181 10.94 15.19 4.21
N GLU A 182 12.01 15.96 3.99
CA GLU A 182 13.39 15.45 3.95
C GLU A 182 13.82 14.80 5.29
N GLU A 183 13.35 15.34 6.42
CA GLU A 183 13.58 14.76 7.74
C GLU A 183 12.91 13.38 7.85
N LYS A 184 11.67 13.24 7.36
CA LYS A 184 10.94 11.96 7.35
C LYS A 184 11.55 10.96 6.37
N LEU A 185 12.00 11.44 5.21
CA LEU A 185 12.71 10.62 4.23
C LEU A 185 13.99 10.03 4.84
N THR A 186 14.74 10.83 5.61
CA THR A 186 15.93 10.36 6.31
C THR A 186 15.59 9.24 7.28
N VAL A 187 14.53 9.37 8.07
CA VAL A 187 14.08 8.31 9.00
C VAL A 187 13.76 7.00 8.25
N VAL A 188 12.95 7.08 7.19
CA VAL A 188 12.58 5.91 6.36
C VAL A 188 13.82 5.24 5.76
N ARG A 189 14.80 6.03 5.30
CA ARG A 189 16.06 5.50 4.76
C ARG A 189 16.86 4.76 5.83
N GLU A 190 17.02 5.34 7.02
CA GLU A 190 17.78 4.71 8.11
C GLU A 190 17.12 3.41 8.59
N GLU A 191 15.78 3.38 8.66
CA GLU A 191 15.03 2.16 8.98
C GLU A 191 15.23 1.07 7.93
N ALA A 192 15.13 1.41 6.64
CA ALA A 192 15.36 0.48 5.53
C ALA A 192 16.81 -0.06 5.55
N HIS A 193 17.79 0.81 5.78
CA HIS A 193 19.20 0.42 5.92
C HIS A 193 19.39 -0.55 7.09
N LYS A 194 18.85 -0.23 8.26
CA LYS A 194 18.95 -1.07 9.45
C LYS A 194 18.32 -2.45 9.23
N ALA A 195 17.14 -2.50 8.62
CA ALA A 195 16.46 -3.75 8.27
C ALA A 195 17.28 -4.59 7.28
N MET A 196 17.85 -3.94 6.26
CA MET A 196 18.72 -4.59 5.27
C MET A 196 19.97 -5.19 5.93
N TYR A 197 20.70 -4.41 6.73
CA TYR A 197 21.90 -4.88 7.43
C TYR A 197 21.59 -6.04 8.38
N ALA A 198 20.51 -5.94 9.15
CA ALA A 198 20.10 -7.02 10.07
C ALA A 198 19.79 -8.32 9.31
N SER A 199 19.05 -8.25 8.19
CA SER A 199 18.74 -9.44 7.39
C SER A 199 19.97 -10.04 6.74
N LEU A 200 20.82 -9.22 6.10
CA LEU A 200 21.99 -9.71 5.37
C LEU A 200 23.05 -10.29 6.31
N ASN A 201 23.28 -9.66 7.46
CA ASN A 201 24.22 -10.17 8.45
C ASN A 201 23.72 -11.48 9.08
N GLY A 202 22.42 -11.57 9.40
CA GLY A 202 21.84 -12.81 9.91
C GLY A 202 21.96 -13.96 8.90
N GLU A 203 21.75 -13.69 7.61
CA GLU A 203 21.92 -14.69 6.56
C GLU A 203 23.39 -15.09 6.36
N LEU A 204 24.31 -14.12 6.41
CA LEU A 204 25.75 -14.37 6.37
C LEU A 204 26.20 -15.27 7.54
N GLU A 205 25.78 -14.97 8.77
CA GLU A 205 26.08 -15.78 9.96
C GLU A 205 25.54 -17.20 9.82
N ARG A 206 24.28 -17.34 9.36
CA ARG A 206 23.67 -18.65 9.10
C ARG A 206 24.44 -19.44 8.05
N LEU A 207 24.84 -18.81 6.94
CA LEU A 207 25.61 -19.45 5.87
C LEU A 207 27.02 -19.85 6.34
N GLN A 208 27.68 -19.01 7.13
CA GLN A 208 28.98 -19.34 7.73
C GLN A 208 28.87 -20.49 8.75
N ALA A 209 27.81 -20.51 9.56
CA ALA A 209 27.53 -21.61 10.47
C ALA A 209 27.23 -22.91 9.70
N SER A 210 26.42 -22.85 8.65
CA SER A 210 26.10 -23.99 7.78
C SER A 210 27.35 -24.51 7.04
N ARG A 211 28.23 -23.62 6.56
CA ARG A 211 29.52 -24.02 5.95
C ARG A 211 30.43 -24.69 6.96
N ARG A 212 30.52 -24.17 8.19
CA ARG A 212 31.28 -24.82 9.29
C ARG A 212 30.71 -26.18 9.64
N LEU A 213 29.39 -26.30 9.81
CA LEU A 213 28.73 -27.58 10.11
C LEU A 213 28.87 -28.58 8.96
N THR A 214 28.74 -28.14 7.71
CA THR A 214 28.94 -28.98 6.52
C THR A 214 30.41 -29.42 6.43
N GLN A 215 31.37 -28.53 6.72
CA GLN A 215 32.80 -28.88 6.73
C GLN A 215 33.13 -29.82 7.89
N ILE A 216 32.56 -29.65 9.08
CA ILE A 216 32.68 -30.60 10.20
C ILE A 216 32.03 -31.94 9.85
N PHE A 217 30.88 -31.93 9.16
CA PHE A 217 30.17 -33.13 8.73
C PHE A 217 30.95 -33.89 7.65
N VAL A 218 31.52 -33.18 6.66
CA VAL A 218 32.42 -33.75 5.64
C VAL A 218 33.71 -34.28 6.28
N MET A 219 34.29 -33.57 7.25
CA MET A 219 35.52 -33.98 7.94
C MET A 219 35.29 -35.18 8.87
N LYS A 220 34.12 -35.28 9.54
CA LYS A 220 33.71 -36.48 10.29
C LYS A 220 33.40 -37.67 9.37
N ARG A 221 32.90 -37.44 8.16
CA ARG A 221 32.58 -38.50 7.18
C ARG A 221 33.82 -39.01 6.42
N LEU A 222 34.88 -38.21 6.35
CA LEU A 222 36.18 -38.55 5.75
C LEU A 222 37.20 -39.11 6.75
N MET A 223 36.82 -39.36 8.01
CA MET A 223 37.67 -40.05 9.01
C MET A 223 37.23 -41.53 9.14
N PRO A 224 37.78 -42.47 8.34
CA PRO A 224 37.54 -43.88 8.55
C PRO A 224 38.36 -44.41 9.74
N LEU A 225 37.68 -45.11 10.63
CA LEU A 225 38.10 -46.38 11.26
C LEU A 225 39.57 -46.78 11.04
N ASN A 226 40.43 -46.65 12.05
CA ASN A 226 41.25 -47.77 12.56
C ASN A 226 41.97 -47.39 13.87
N LEU A 227 41.63 -48.07 14.96
CA LEU A 227 42.56 -48.31 16.06
C LEU A 227 42.41 -49.77 16.50
N LYS A 228 43.24 -50.63 15.91
CA LYS A 228 43.72 -51.84 16.55
C LYS A 228 45.23 -51.95 16.30
N SER A 229 46.00 -51.79 17.37
CA SER A 229 47.26 -52.52 17.55
C SER A 229 47.22 -53.10 18.95
N LEU A 230 46.93 -54.40 19.04
CA LEU A 230 47.23 -55.20 20.23
C LEU A 230 48.23 -56.25 19.76
N SER A 231 49.49 -56.00 20.09
CA SER A 231 50.41 -57.05 20.52
C SER A 231 50.45 -56.97 22.05
#